data_AF-A0A0L7LC83-F1
#
_entry.id   AF-A0A0L7LC83-F1
#
_cell.length_a   1.000
_cell.length_b   1.000
_cell.length_c   1.000
_cell.angle_alpha   90.00
_cell.angle_beta   90.00
_cell.angle_gamma   90.00
#
_symmetry.space_group_name_H-M   'P 1'
#
loop_
_entity.id
_entity.type
_entity.pdbx_description
1 polymer ?
#
loop_
_entity_poly.entity_id
_entity_poly.type
_entity_poly.pdbx_seq_one_letter_code
_entity_poly.pdbx_strand_id
1 'polypeptide(L)'
;MGIGKITEFNVRSGNWNSYVERVEMYFKVNSIKEELWLPTLIAAMGDEAYELLSNLKSPVKPSEKTFSTVTKLMKDHLQPKPSLKIFVHTHAGASAVYYSNGCHYFDGRF
;
A
#
# COMPACT_ATOMS: atom_id res chain seq x y z
N MET A 1 3.79 31.36 -7.41
CA MET A 1 2.44 31.12 -6.87
C MET A 1 2.29 29.60 -6.77
N GLY A 2 2.24 29.04 -5.57
CA GLY A 2 2.05 27.58 -5.40
C GLY A 2 0.59 27.21 -5.68
N ILE A 3 0.35 26.14 -6.43
CA ILE A 3 -0.99 25.73 -6.83
C ILE A 3 -1.48 24.61 -5.91
N GLY A 4 -2.62 24.86 -5.25
CA GLY A 4 -3.39 23.85 -4.51
C GLY A 4 -2.89 23.57 -3.09
N LYS A 5 -3.66 22.76 -2.36
CA LYS A 5 -3.31 22.19 -1.06
C LYS A 5 -3.52 20.67 -1.14
N ILE A 6 -2.55 19.89 -0.67
CA ILE A 6 -2.76 18.46 -0.43
C ILE A 6 -3.50 18.31 0.91
N THR A 7 -4.59 17.56 0.89
CA THR A 7 -5.29 17.11 2.11
C THR A 7 -4.58 15.92 2.70
N GLU A 8 -4.51 15.82 4.02
CA GLU A 8 -3.94 14.66 4.72
C GLU A 8 -4.57 13.33 4.30
N PHE A 9 -3.82 12.25 4.49
CA PHE A 9 -4.29 10.91 4.18
C PHE A 9 -5.15 10.37 5.32
N ASN A 10 -6.35 9.89 4.99
CA ASN A 10 -7.21 9.20 5.94
C ASN A 10 -6.83 7.71 5.98
N VAL A 11 -6.21 7.25 7.07
CA VAL A 11 -5.73 5.86 7.21
C VAL A 11 -6.87 4.83 7.24
N ARG A 12 -8.07 5.23 7.66
CA ARG A 12 -9.21 4.32 7.91
C ARG A 12 -10.00 4.00 6.67
N SER A 13 -10.22 5.00 5.81
CA SER A 13 -11.07 4.86 4.62
C SER A 13 -10.40 5.31 3.33
N GLY A 14 -9.18 5.82 3.39
CA GLY A 14 -8.47 6.36 2.24
C GLY A 14 -7.90 5.27 1.33
N ASN A 15 -7.93 5.54 0.03
CA ASN A 15 -7.19 4.74 -0.96
C ASN A 15 -5.77 5.32 -1.10
N TRP A 16 -4.77 4.53 -0.71
CA TRP A 16 -3.37 4.97 -0.73
C TRP A 16 -2.87 5.30 -2.14
N ASN A 17 -3.21 4.50 -3.15
CA ASN A 17 -2.78 4.77 -4.54
C ASN A 17 -3.35 6.11 -5.03
N SER A 18 -4.63 6.38 -4.78
CA SER A 18 -5.27 7.64 -5.17
C SER A 18 -4.71 8.85 -4.40
N TYR A 19 -4.24 8.63 -3.17
CA TYR A 19 -3.54 9.68 -2.41
C TYR A 19 -2.18 9.98 -3.02
N VAL A 20 -1.36 8.95 -3.30
CA VAL A 20 -0.04 9.11 -3.92
C VAL A 20 -0.13 9.80 -5.27
N GLU A 21 -1.09 9.42 -6.12
CA GLU A 21 -1.30 10.04 -7.44
C GLU A 21 -1.59 11.54 -7.33
N ARG A 22 -2.44 11.95 -6.38
CA ARG A 22 -2.70 13.39 -6.12
C ARG A 22 -1.46 14.13 -5.66
N VAL A 23 -0.63 13.50 -4.82
CA VAL A 23 0.63 14.07 -4.34
C VAL A 23 1.64 14.23 -5.48
N GLU A 24 1.76 13.23 -6.36
CA GLU A 24 2.64 13.29 -7.54
C GLU A 24 2.21 14.38 -8.52
N MET A 25 0.89 14.54 -8.76
CA MET A 25 0.38 15.64 -9.58
C MET A 25 0.68 17.00 -8.96
N TYR A 26 0.57 17.12 -7.63
CA TYR A 26 0.94 18.33 -6.93
C TYR A 26 2.42 18.65 -7.07
N PHE A 27 3.31 17.65 -6.97
CA PHE A 27 4.75 17.84 -7.21
C PHE A 27 5.03 18.31 -8.64
N LYS A 28 4.35 17.71 -9.62
CA LYS A 28 4.49 18.05 -11.03
C LYS A 28 4.05 19.50 -11.33
N VAL A 29 2.89 19.90 -10.82
CA VAL A 29 2.37 21.27 -11.04
C VAL A 29 3.25 22.32 -10.35
N ASN A 30 3.77 22.02 -9.16
CA ASN A 30 4.62 22.95 -8.41
C ASN A 30 6.12 22.85 -8.78
N SER A 31 6.49 22.02 -9.76
CA SER A 31 7.90 21.79 -10.18
C SER A 31 8.82 21.45 -9.01
N ILE A 32 8.32 20.66 -8.06
CA ILE A 32 9.07 20.27 -6.86
C ILE A 32 10.17 19.29 -7.28
N LYS A 33 11.42 19.56 -6.90
CA LYS A 33 12.56 18.68 -7.14
C LYS A 33 12.36 17.33 -6.45
N GLU A 34 12.81 16.25 -7.08
CA GLU A 34 12.64 14.88 -6.57
C GLU A 34 13.23 14.67 -5.16
N GLU A 35 14.35 15.34 -4.85
CA GLU A 35 14.97 15.36 -3.52
C GLU A 35 14.02 15.86 -2.40
N LEU A 36 13.02 16.67 -2.75
CA LEU A 36 12.04 17.23 -1.83
C LEU A 36 10.73 16.43 -1.76
N TRP A 37 10.56 15.39 -2.60
CA TRP A 37 9.31 14.63 -2.65
C TRP A 37 9.04 13.88 -1.35
N LEU A 38 10.05 13.21 -0.80
CA LEU A 38 9.88 12.48 0.46
C LEU A 38 9.62 13.41 1.66
N PRO A 39 10.42 14.48 1.89
CA PRO A 39 10.10 15.45 2.94
C PRO A 39 8.70 16.05 2.79
N THR A 40 8.29 16.39 1.57
CA THR A 40 6.95 16.96 1.33
C THR A 40 5.85 15.94 1.58
N LEU A 41 6.05 14.67 1.20
CA LEU A 41 5.09 13.59 1.49
C LEU A 41 4.92 13.39 3.00
N ILE A 42 6.03 13.36 3.76
CA ILE A 42 6.00 13.23 5.23
C ILE A 42 5.25 14.40 5.86
N ALA A 43 5.48 15.62 5.38
CA ALA A 43 4.78 16.80 5.89
C ALA A 43 3.29 16.82 5.52
N ALA A 44 2.91 16.21 4.39
CA ALA A 44 1.54 16.26 3.88
C ALA A 44 0.64 15.09 4.32
N MET A 45 1.21 13.95 4.73
CA MET A 45 0.43 12.73 5.00
C MET A 45 -0.42 12.77 6.27
N GLY A 46 -0.09 13.64 7.22
CA GLY A 46 -0.77 13.76 8.52
C GLY A 46 -0.24 12.78 9.57
N ASP A 47 -0.62 13.02 10.82
CA ASP A 47 -0.04 12.35 11.99
C ASP A 47 -0.31 10.83 12.00
N GLU A 48 -1.55 10.39 11.75
CA GLU A 48 -1.96 8.97 11.77
C GLU A 48 -1.19 8.15 10.72
N ALA A 49 -0.99 8.72 9.53
CA ALA A 49 -0.24 8.07 8.45
C ALA A 49 1.27 8.04 8.74
N TYR A 50 1.81 9.10 9.35
CA TYR A 50 3.21 9.16 9.72
C TYR A 50 3.56 8.21 10.87
N GLU A 51 2.68 8.09 11.87
CA GLU A 51 2.83 7.14 12.97
C GLU A 51 2.88 5.69 12.45
N LEU A 52 1.99 5.34 11.52
CA LEU A 52 2.01 4.05 10.86
C LEU A 52 3.33 3.81 10.12
N LEU A 53 3.79 4.79 9.33
CA LEU A 53 5.06 4.70 8.62
C LEU A 53 6.25 4.51 9.58
N SER A 54 6.27 5.24 10.70
CA SER A 54 7.30 5.13 11.73
C SER A 54 7.32 3.73 12.35
N ASN A 55 6.16 3.19 12.69
CA ASN A 55 6.02 1.84 13.24
C ASN A 55 6.51 0.76 12.26
N LEU A 56 6.25 0.92 10.96
CA LEU A 56 6.72 -0.02 9.93
C LEU A 56 8.22 0.07 9.62
N LYS A 57 8.87 1.20 9.92
CA LYS A 57 10.29 1.43 9.59
C LYS A 57 11.24 1.23 10.76
N SER A 58 10.74 1.15 11.98
CA SER A 58 11.54 0.93 13.19
C SER A 58 12.54 -0.24 13.02
N PRO A 59 13.83 -0.05 13.35
CA PRO A 59 14.44 1.08 14.06
C PRO A 59 14.94 2.24 13.15
N VAL A 60 14.75 2.15 11.84
CA VAL A 60 15.30 3.12 10.87
C VAL A 60 14.32 4.27 10.64
N LYS A 61 14.82 5.51 10.54
CA LYS A 61 13.95 6.68 10.31
C LYS A 61 13.33 6.65 8.91
N PRO A 62 12.03 6.99 8.77
CA PRO A 62 11.39 7.12 7.45
C PRO A 62 12.07 8.14 6.53
N SER A 63 12.67 9.19 7.08
CA SER A 63 13.39 10.25 6.35
C SER A 63 14.67 9.77 5.64
N GLU A 64 15.20 8.62 6.02
CA GLU A 64 16.43 8.03 5.44
C GLU A 64 16.13 7.10 4.26
N LYS A 65 14.90 7.11 3.75
CA LYS A 65 14.47 6.25 2.64
C LYS A 65 14.22 7.07 1.38
N THR A 66 13.80 6.39 0.32
CA THR A 66 13.37 7.03 -0.92
C THR A 66 11.85 7.13 -0.95
N PHE A 67 11.32 8.12 -1.68
CA PHE A 67 9.89 8.29 -1.90
C PHE A 67 9.22 6.99 -2.42
N SER A 68 9.83 6.34 -3.42
CA SER A 68 9.36 5.07 -3.98
C SER A 68 9.30 3.94 -2.94
N THR A 69 10.30 3.85 -2.05
CA THR A 69 10.32 2.83 -1.00
C THR A 69 9.19 3.05 0.01
N VAL A 70 8.98 4.29 0.43
CA VAL A 70 7.95 4.65 1.41
C VAL A 70 6.55 4.44 0.85
N THR A 71 6.29 4.90 -0.38
CA THR A 71 4.99 4.73 -1.03
C THR A 71 4.64 3.26 -1.25
N LYS A 72 5.62 2.43 -1.65
CA LYS A 72 5.43 0.98 -1.78
C LYS A 72 5.14 0.31 -0.43
N LEU A 73 5.91 0.62 0.60
CA LEU A 73 5.74 0.02 1.92
C LEU A 73 4.38 0.34 2.54
N MET A 74 3.94 1.59 2.42
CA MET A 74 2.60 1.99 2.86
C MET A 74 1.50 1.29 2.05
N LYS A 75 1.68 1.15 0.73
CA LYS A 75 0.75 0.40 -0.13
C LYS A 75 0.63 -1.06 0.30
N ASP A 76 1.75 -1.74 0.50
CA ASP A 76 1.77 -3.16 0.86
C ASP A 76 1.09 -3.41 2.21
N HIS A 77 1.11 -2.44 3.13
CA HIS A 77 0.45 -2.52 4.43
C HIS A 77 -1.04 -2.14 4.38
N LEU A 78 -1.38 -1.01 3.76
CA LEU A 78 -2.76 -0.48 3.71
C LEU A 78 -3.65 -1.25 2.73
N GLN A 79 -3.06 -1.80 1.68
CA GLN A 79 -3.74 -2.51 0.61
C GLN A 79 -3.01 -3.83 0.33
N PRO A 80 -2.99 -4.77 1.30
CA PRO A 80 -2.29 -6.02 1.13
C PRO A 80 -2.84 -6.75 -0.09
N LYS A 81 -1.95 -7.29 -0.92
CA LYS A 81 -2.38 -8.15 -2.03
C LYS A 81 -3.17 -9.31 -1.43
N PRO A 82 -4.36 -9.63 -1.97
CA PRO A 82 -5.11 -10.77 -1.50
C PRO A 82 -4.21 -12.01 -1.59
N SER A 83 -3.85 -12.56 -0.43
CA SER A 83 -3.20 -13.86 -0.38
C SER A 83 -4.23 -14.89 -0.79
N LEU A 84 -3.89 -15.72 -1.78
CA LEU A 84 -4.68 -16.89 -2.15
C LEU A 84 -4.86 -17.74 -0.88
N LYS A 85 -6.04 -17.65 -0.24
CA LYS A 85 -6.39 -18.53 0.87
C LYS A 85 -6.73 -19.90 0.27
N ILE A 86 -5.75 -20.78 0.25
CA ILE A 86 -5.97 -22.19 -0.10
C ILE A 86 -6.67 -22.84 1.09
N PHE A 87 -7.98 -23.05 1.00
CA PHE A 87 -8.70 -23.92 1.93
C PHE A 87 -8.64 -25.34 1.38
N VAL A 88 -7.85 -26.20 2.02
CA VAL A 88 -7.87 -27.64 1.77
C VAL A 88 -8.90 -28.25 2.71
N HIS A 89 -10.06 -28.64 2.19
CA HIS A 89 -11.00 -29.49 2.92
C HIS A 89 -10.75 -30.94 2.51
N THR A 90 -10.33 -31.76 3.47
CA THR A 90 -10.14 -33.20 3.29
C THR A 90 -11.35 -33.93 3.86
N HIS A 91 -12.19 -34.52 3.01
CA HIS A 91 -13.21 -35.47 3.42
C HIS A 91 -12.96 -36.80 2.71
N ALA A 92 -12.80 -37.88 3.50
CA ALA A 92 -12.79 -39.26 3.03
C ALA A 92 -11.87 -39.53 1.80
N GLY A 93 -10.64 -39.03 1.83
CA GLY A 93 -9.61 -39.35 0.81
C GLY A 93 -9.67 -38.52 -0.47
N ALA A 94 -10.59 -37.55 -0.60
CA ALA A 94 -10.61 -36.59 -1.69
C ALA A 94 -10.18 -35.19 -1.19
N SER A 95 -9.15 -34.62 -1.83
CA SER A 95 -8.71 -33.24 -1.60
C SER A 95 -9.35 -32.33 -2.65
N ALA A 96 -10.19 -31.39 -2.22
CA ALA A 96 -10.72 -30.35 -3.10
C ALA A 96 -10.02 -29.02 -2.79
N VAL A 97 -9.51 -28.36 -3.84
CA VAL A 97 -8.88 -27.03 -3.74
C VAL A 97 -9.93 -25.99 -4.14
N TYR A 98 -10.27 -25.11 -3.19
CA TYR A 98 -11.22 -24.02 -3.44
C TYR A 98 -10.47 -22.69 -3.62
N TYR A 99 -10.78 -21.97 -4.70
CA TYR A 99 -10.31 -20.60 -4.96
C TYR A 99 -11.45 -19.60 -4.77
N SER A 100 -11.15 -18.37 -4.34
CA SER A 100 -12.17 -17.33 -4.14
C SER A 100 -12.91 -16.92 -5.43
N ASN A 101 -12.42 -17.33 -6.59
CA ASN A 101 -12.95 -16.97 -7.91
C ASN A 101 -13.58 -18.17 -8.67
N GLY A 102 -13.91 -19.27 -7.99
CA GLY A 102 -14.61 -20.41 -8.58
C GLY A 102 -13.95 -21.76 -8.31
N CYS A 103 -14.75 -22.82 -8.33
CA CYS A 103 -14.32 -24.20 -8.06
C CYS A 103 -13.72 -24.84 -9.32
N HIS A 104 -12.48 -25.32 -9.23
CA HIS A 104 -11.91 -26.26 -10.22
C HIS A 104 -11.62 -27.59 -9.52
N TYR A 105 -12.37 -28.63 -9.90
CA TYR A 105 -12.12 -29.99 -9.46
C TYR A 105 -10.87 -30.54 -10.19
N PHE A 106 -9.86 -30.94 -9.43
CA PHE A 106 -8.79 -31.80 -9.94
C PHE A 106 -9.16 -33.25 -9.58
N ASP A 107 -9.59 -34.04 -10.57
CA ASP A 107 -9.69 -35.50 -10.43
C ASP A 107 -8.27 -36.07 -10.44
N GLY A 108 -7.82 -36.52 -9.28
CA GLY A 108 -6.47 -37.03 -9.05
C GLY A 108 -6.25 -38.42 -9.64
N ARG A 109 -6.16 -38.51 -10.97
CA ARG A 109 -5.54 -39.67 -11.63
C ARG A 109 -4.14 -39.30 -12.09
N PHE A 110 -3.16 -39.73 -11.29
CA PHE A 110 -1.80 -39.96 -11.76
C PHE A 110 -1.79 -41.12 -12.76
#